data_AF-C0J412-F1
#
_entry.id   AF-C0J412-F1
#
_cell.length_a   1.000
_cell.length_b   1.000
_cell.length_c   1.000
_cell.angle_alpha   90.00
_cell.angle_beta   90.00
_cell.angle_gamma   90.00
#
_symmetry.space_group_name_H-M   'P 1'
#
loop_
_entity.id
_entity.type
_entity.pdbx_description
1 polymer ?
#
loop_
_entity_poly.entity_id
_entity_poly.type
_entity_poly.pdbx_seq_one_letter_code
_entity_poly.pdbx_strand_id
1 'polypeptide(L)' 'AIAKYLADNGPVAVAVDATTFMSYSGGVVTSCTSEALNHGVLLVGYNDSSKPPYWIIKN' A
#
# COMPACT_ATOMS: atom_id res chain seq x y z
N ALA A 1 11.41 -8.76 1.99
CA ALA A 1 11.74 -8.88 0.55
C ALA A 1 11.27 -7.67 -0.24
N ILE A 2 9.96 -7.39 -0.30
CA ILE A 2 9.39 -6.27 -1.07
C ILE A 2 9.95 -4.91 -0.62
N ALA A 3 9.97 -4.62 0.69
CA ALA A 3 10.51 -3.35 1.22
C ALA A 3 11.94 -3.06 0.73
N LYS A 4 12.83 -4.05 0.84
CA LYS A 4 14.21 -3.97 0.38
C LYS A 4 14.29 -3.76 -1.13
N TYR A 5 13.54 -4.55 -1.91
CA TYR A 5 13.55 -4.43 -3.37
C TYR A 5 13.08 -3.04 -3.81
N LEU A 6 12.00 -2.52 -3.22
CA LEU A 6 11.47 -1.18 -3.46
C LEU A 6 12.53 -0.11 -3.14
N ALA A 7 13.22 -0.21 -2.00
CA ALA A 7 14.25 0.73 -1.60
C ALA A 7 15.46 0.72 -2.54
N ASP A 8 15.86 -0.46 -3.03
CA ASP A 8 17.05 -0.63 -3.87
C ASP A 8 16.77 -0.35 -5.36
N ASN A 9 15.53 -0.56 -5.84
CA ASN A 9 15.21 -0.59 -7.28
C ASN A 9 14.09 0.37 -7.71
N GLY A 10 13.42 1.03 -6.76
CA GLY A 10 12.32 1.95 -7.05
C GLY A 10 10.93 1.28 -7.08
N PRO A 11 9.90 2.02 -7.55
CA PRO A 11 8.50 1.64 -7.42
C PRO A 11 8.13 0.26 -7.94
N VAL A 12 7.22 -0.43 -7.23
CA VAL A 12 6.82 -1.82 -7.52
C VAL A 12 5.33 -1.88 -7.85
N ALA A 13 4.96 -2.48 -8.98
CA ALA A 13 3.57 -2.75 -9.31
C ALA A 13 3.02 -3.86 -8.40
N VAL A 14 1.86 -3.63 -7.78
CA VAL A 14 1.21 -4.58 -6.86
C VAL A 14 -0.29 -4.64 -7.10
N ALA A 15 -0.90 -5.77 -6.79
CA ALA A 15 -2.35 -5.94 -6.77
C ALA A 15 -2.88 -5.82 -5.33
N VAL A 16 -4.05 -5.23 -5.16
CA VAL A 16 -4.72 -5.04 -3.87
C VAL A 16 -6.23 -5.34 -3.97
N ASP A 17 -6.87 -5.50 -2.82
CA ASP A 17 -8.32 -5.36 -2.69
C ASP A 17 -8.63 -3.87 -2.42
N ALA A 18 -9.20 -3.19 -3.40
CA ALA A 18 -9.50 -1.76 -3.32
C ALA A 18 -10.90 -1.46 -2.75
N THR A 19 -11.61 -2.44 -2.18
CA THR A 19 -12.97 -2.22 -1.62
C THR A 19 -12.99 -1.08 -0.60
N THR A 20 -11.99 -1.01 0.28
CA THR A 20 -11.86 0.06 1.29
C THR A 20 -11.46 1.42 0.68
N PHE A 21 -10.90 1.45 -0.53
CA PHE A 21 -10.38 2.69 -1.12
C PHE A 21 -11.50 3.63 -1.54
N MET A 22 -12.69 3.10 -1.85
CA MET A 22 -13.85 3.88 -2.28
C MET A 22 -14.31 4.91 -1.24
N SER A 23 -14.09 4.64 0.04
CA SER A 23 -14.42 5.53 1.17
C SER A 23 -13.20 6.20 1.79
N TYR A 24 -12.01 6.01 1.22
CA TYR A 24 -10.78 6.56 1.78
C TYR A 24 -10.71 8.08 1.56
N SER A 25 -10.44 8.82 2.64
CA SER A 25 -10.33 10.29 2.62
C SER A 25 -9.03 10.83 3.22
N GLY A 26 -8.21 9.96 3.82
CA GLY A 26 -6.93 10.33 4.43
C GLY A 26 -6.51 9.42 5.57
N GLY A 27 -5.26 9.58 6.02
CA GLY A 27 -4.69 8.80 7.13
C GLY A 27 -4.08 7.47 6.71
N VAL A 28 -3.88 6.57 7.68
CA VAL A 28 -3.36 5.22 7.45
C VAL A 28 -4.50 4.22 7.63
N VAL A 29 -4.80 3.46 6.59
CA VAL A 29 -5.79 2.37 6.66
C VAL A 29 -5.21 1.22 7.47
N THR A 30 -5.82 0.89 8.60
CA THR A 30 -5.42 -0.23 9.48
C THR A 30 -6.35 -1.44 9.39
N SER A 31 -7.57 -1.24 8.88
CA SER A 31 -8.58 -2.29 8.66
C SER A 31 -9.02 -2.29 7.19
N CYS A 32 -8.17 -2.83 6.32
CA CYS A 32 -8.47 -2.97 4.89
C CYS A 32 -9.24 -4.27 4.64
N THR A 33 -10.31 -4.22 3.85
CA THR A 33 -10.89 -5.42 3.22
C THR A 33 -9.77 -6.11 2.45
N SER A 34 -9.59 -7.41 2.66
CA SER A 34 -8.44 -8.17 2.15
C SER A 34 -8.89 -9.56 1.67
N GLU A 35 -9.95 -9.60 0.87
CA GLU A 35 -10.62 -10.86 0.48
C GLU A 35 -10.28 -11.26 -0.96
N ALA A 36 -10.28 -10.29 -1.89
CA ALA A 36 -10.03 -10.58 -3.30
C ALA A 36 -9.23 -9.46 -3.97
N LEU A 37 -8.15 -9.84 -4.67
CA LEU A 37 -7.41 -8.93 -5.51
C LEU A 37 -8.30 -8.47 -6.66
N ASN A 38 -8.55 -7.16 -6.73
CA ASN A 38 -9.46 -6.58 -7.72
C ASN A 38 -8.91 -5.30 -8.38
N HIS A 39 -7.74 -4.81 -7.95
CA HIS A 39 -7.16 -3.56 -8.45
C HIS A 39 -5.64 -3.57 -8.49
N GLY A 40 -5.06 -2.87 -9.47
CA GLY A 40 -3.62 -2.70 -9.64
C GLY A 40 -3.16 -1.29 -9.26
N VAL A 41 -2.12 -1.19 -8.44
CA VAL A 41 -1.58 0.08 -7.93
C VAL A 41 -0.05 0.08 -7.93
N LEU A 42 0.57 1.23 -7.67
CA LEU A 42 2.02 1.36 -7.60
C LEU A 42 2.47 1.60 -6.15
N LEU A 43 3.24 0.66 -5.59
CA LEU A 43 3.91 0.84 -4.32
C LEU A 43 5.10 1.77 -4.51
N VAL A 44 5.13 2.90 -3.79
CA VAL A 44 6.16 3.95 -3.99
C VAL A 44 7.00 4.22 -2.74
N GLY A 45 6.60 3.73 -1.58
CA GLY A 45 7.36 3.93 -0.35
C GLY A 45 6.77 3.22 0.86
N TYR A 46 7.45 3.36 1.99
CA TYR A 46 6.99 2.93 3.31
C TYR A 46 7.61 3.80 4.40
N ASN A 47 7.05 3.73 5.60
CA ASN A 47 7.62 4.36 6.78
C ASN A 47 7.50 3.42 7.99
N ASP A 48 8.62 2.75 8.31
CA ASP A 48 8.69 1.82 9.45
C ASP A 48 8.86 2.52 10.80
N SER A 49 9.20 3.82 10.80
CA SER A 49 9.36 4.63 12.02
C SER A 49 8.03 5.22 12.52
N SER A 50 6.96 5.14 11.72
CA SER A 50 5.63 5.59 12.10
C SER A 50 4.94 4.62 13.08
N LYS A 51 3.91 5.13 13.78
CA LYS A 51 3.02 4.33 14.64
C LYS A 51 1.56 4.57 14.23
N PRO A 52 0.93 3.67 13.46
CA PRO A 52 1.48 2.42 12.91
C PRO A 52 2.44 2.66 11.73
N PRO A 53 3.33 1.70 11.42
CA PRO A 53 4.09 1.70 10.18
C PRO A 53 3.14 1.51 8.98
N TYR A 54 3.49 2.08 7.82
CA TYR A 54 2.59 2.10 6.66
C TYR A 54 3.32 2.04 5.33
N TRP A 55 2.60 1.58 4.31
CA TRP A 55 2.97 1.68 2.89
C TRP A 55 2.43 2.98 2.28
N ILE A 56 3.13 3.50 1.29
CA ILE A 56 2.69 4.63 0.47
C ILE A 56 2.41 4.08 -0.92
N ILE A 57 1.15 4.19 -1.36
CA ILE A 57 0.67 3.69 -2.63
C ILE A 57 0.26 4.89 -3.50
N LYS A 58 0.69 4.88 -4.76
CA LYS A 58 0.18 5.76 -5.82
C LYS A 58 -0.94 5.01 -6.56
N ASN A 59 -2.14 5.58 -6.49
CA ASN A 59 -3.32 5.17 -7.24
C ASN A 59 -3.57 6.14 -8.40
#